data_AF-A0A7C6J972-F1
#
_entry.id   AF-A0A7C6J972-F1
#
_cell.length_a   1.000
_cell.length_b   1.000
_cell.length_c   1.000
_cell.angle_alpha   90.00
_cell.angle_beta   90.00
_cell.angle_gamma   90.00
#
_symmetry.space_group_name_H-M   'P 1'
#
loop_
_entity.id
_entity.type
_entity.pdbx_description
1 polymer ?
#
loop_
_entity_poly.entity_id
_entity_poly.type
_entity_poly.pdbx_seq_one_letter_code
_entity_poly.pdbx_strand_id
1 'polypeptide(L)'
;MGMLKNLLQGNLAIHQEMINKFLKKLIEESNTLNKLNISITEGLLNLTAEILAGLGTSINVKIALSINSLTFNRHNRLVEFQVNGPVLISLQGIEIRARLGINLDPDPAGQTGAPSGLVNALQYLEIKEDKITVNFNKIPGFNQLLQKKLGFLLNYLEINKIELIEEMLIVHPSMKL
;
A
#
# COMPACT_ATOMS: atom_id res chain seq x y z
N MET A 1 1.68 15.03 20.79
CA MET A 1 0.30 14.58 21.11
C MET A 1 -0.60 14.61 19.86
N GLY A 2 -0.31 13.82 18.82
CA GLY A 2 -1.05 13.91 17.53
C GLY A 2 -1.48 12.60 16.90
N MET A 3 -0.85 11.47 17.25
CA MET A 3 -1.16 10.17 16.63
C MET A 3 -2.23 9.35 17.38
N LEU A 4 -2.46 9.68 18.66
CA LEU A 4 -3.35 8.94 19.57
C LEU A 4 -4.74 9.56 19.75
N LYS A 5 -5.00 10.75 19.18
CA LYS A 5 -6.34 11.39 19.24
C LYS A 5 -7.38 10.70 18.37
N ASN A 6 -6.97 9.79 17.48
CA ASN A 6 -7.86 9.07 16.56
C ASN A 6 -8.31 7.68 17.08
N LEU A 7 -8.14 7.39 18.37
CA LEU A 7 -8.88 6.29 19.02
C LEU A 7 -10.34 6.70 19.24
N LEU A 8 -11.06 7.02 18.17
CA LEU A 8 -12.52 7.12 18.24
C LEU A 8 -13.05 5.69 18.34
N GLN A 9 -13.56 5.34 19.53
CA GLN A 9 -14.16 4.03 19.84
C GLN A 9 -13.20 2.82 19.69
N GLY A 10 -11.88 3.04 19.75
CA GLY A 10 -10.89 1.96 19.64
C GLY A 10 -10.42 1.64 18.22
N ASN A 11 -10.97 2.28 17.18
CA ASN A 11 -10.51 2.11 15.79
C ASN A 11 -9.27 2.98 15.51
N LEU A 12 -8.48 2.60 14.49
CA LEU A 12 -7.38 3.40 13.96
C LEU A 12 -7.74 3.92 12.57
N ALA A 13 -7.94 5.23 12.45
CA ALA A 13 -8.16 5.90 11.17
C ALA A 13 -6.84 6.47 10.60
N ILE A 14 -6.52 6.08 9.37
CA ILE A 14 -5.35 6.55 8.61
C ILE A 14 -5.86 7.39 7.43
N HIS A 15 -5.57 8.70 7.47
CA HIS A 15 -5.95 9.61 6.40
C HIS A 15 -5.05 9.43 5.17
N GLN A 16 -5.65 9.50 3.98
CA GLN A 16 -4.99 9.47 2.69
C GLN A 16 -3.81 10.45 2.61
N GLU A 17 -3.95 11.66 3.16
CA GLU A 17 -2.87 12.65 3.17
C GLU A 17 -1.60 12.12 3.84
N MET A 18 -1.74 11.36 4.94
CA MET A 18 -0.60 10.75 5.62
C MET A 18 0.07 9.68 4.76
N ILE A 19 -0.72 8.88 4.03
CA ILE A 19 -0.21 7.87 3.11
C ILE A 19 0.55 8.55 1.97
N ASN A 20 -0.02 9.59 1.36
CA ASN A 20 0.62 10.36 0.29
C ASN A 20 1.93 11.03 0.74
N LYS A 21 1.98 11.58 1.96
CA LYS A 21 3.23 12.11 2.53
C LYS A 21 4.29 11.04 2.69
N PHE A 22 3.91 9.83 3.08
CA PHE A 22 4.81 8.69 3.18
C PHE A 22 5.32 8.25 1.79
N LEU A 23 4.42 8.08 0.81
CA LEU A 23 4.79 7.68 -0.55
C LEU A 23 5.74 8.70 -1.20
N LYS A 24 5.47 10.00 -1.02
CA LYS A 24 6.37 11.06 -1.52
C LYS A 24 7.79 10.88 -1.00
N LYS A 25 7.96 10.64 0.30
CA LYS A 25 9.28 10.39 0.91
C LYS A 25 9.98 9.16 0.35
N LEU A 26 9.24 8.11 -0.01
CA LEU A 26 9.83 6.89 -0.59
C LEU A 26 10.42 7.11 -1.98
N ILE A 27 9.99 8.15 -2.70
CA ILE A 27 10.37 8.40 -4.09
C ILE A 27 11.22 9.66 -4.28
N GLU A 28 11.54 10.40 -3.20
CA GLU A 28 12.29 11.67 -3.23
C GLU A 28 13.67 11.57 -3.91
N GLU A 29 14.27 10.38 -3.93
CA GLU A 29 15.58 10.10 -4.55
C GLU A 29 15.46 9.58 -6.00
N SER A 30 14.25 9.44 -6.55
CA SER A 30 14.05 8.88 -7.88
C SER A 30 14.20 9.93 -8.98
N ASN A 31 14.96 9.58 -10.01
CA ASN A 31 15.08 10.38 -11.23
C ASN A 31 14.08 9.95 -12.32
N THR A 32 13.32 8.88 -12.09
CA THR A 32 12.41 8.27 -13.08
C THR A 32 10.95 8.29 -12.62
N LEU A 33 10.69 8.18 -11.33
CA LEU A 33 9.35 8.25 -10.76
C LEU A 33 9.07 9.66 -10.25
N ASN A 34 8.29 10.44 -11.01
CA ASN A 34 7.97 11.84 -10.68
C ASN A 34 6.91 11.94 -9.58
N LYS A 35 5.93 11.04 -9.59
CA LYS A 35 4.79 11.09 -8.68
C LYS A 35 4.31 9.69 -8.34
N LEU A 36 3.95 9.48 -7.08
CA LEU A 36 3.26 8.28 -6.61
C LEU A 36 2.24 8.68 -5.55
N ASN A 37 0.96 8.56 -5.90
CA ASN A 37 -0.14 8.99 -5.08
C ASN A 37 -1.20 7.90 -4.94
N ILE A 38 -1.96 8.02 -3.86
CA ILE A 38 -3.13 7.21 -3.57
C ILE A 38 -4.35 8.13 -3.41
N SER A 39 -5.49 7.68 -3.94
CA SER A 39 -6.80 8.22 -3.58
C SER A 39 -7.74 7.12 -3.10
N ILE A 40 -8.46 7.38 -2.01
CA ILE A 40 -9.45 6.47 -1.45
C ILE A 40 -10.82 7.06 -1.73
N THR A 41 -11.52 6.52 -2.71
CA THR A 41 -12.78 7.06 -3.22
C THR A 41 -13.73 5.92 -3.57
N GLU A 42 -15.01 6.02 -3.24
CA GLU A 42 -16.03 5.02 -3.59
C GLU A 42 -15.68 3.59 -3.11
N GLY A 43 -15.01 3.45 -1.96
CA GLY A 43 -14.58 2.15 -1.41
C GLY A 43 -13.42 1.50 -2.18
N LEU A 44 -12.77 2.23 -3.08
CA LEU A 44 -11.60 1.79 -3.83
C LEU A 44 -10.35 2.57 -3.45
N LEU A 45 -9.22 1.91 -3.56
CA LEU A 45 -7.88 2.44 -3.38
C LEU A 45 -7.24 2.59 -4.76
N ASN A 46 -7.20 3.82 -5.26
CA ASN A 46 -6.69 4.16 -6.57
C ASN A 46 -5.23 4.61 -6.45
N LEU A 47 -4.32 3.84 -7.02
CA LEU A 47 -2.91 4.16 -7.11
C LEU A 47 -2.64 4.82 -8.45
N THR A 48 -1.97 5.97 -8.43
CA THR A 48 -1.49 6.65 -9.63
C THR A 48 0.00 6.89 -9.53
N ALA A 49 0.73 6.45 -10.54
CA ALA A 49 2.15 6.68 -10.70
C ALA A 49 2.42 7.47 -11.98
N GLU A 50 3.33 8.44 -11.90
CA GLU A 50 3.82 9.20 -13.04
C GLU A 50 5.29 8.88 -13.25
N ILE A 51 5.61 8.25 -14.39
CA ILE A 51 6.94 7.79 -14.77
C ILE A 51 7.46 8.69 -15.88
N LEU A 52 8.67 9.20 -15.73
CA LEU A 52 9.38 9.94 -16.76
C LEU A 52 10.19 8.96 -17.61
N ALA A 53 9.87 8.89 -18.90
CA ALA A 53 10.58 8.08 -19.88
C ALA A 53 11.28 8.96 -20.93
N GLY A 54 12.51 8.59 -21.29
CA GLY A 54 13.31 9.28 -22.30
C GLY A 54 13.54 10.76 -21.98
N LEU A 55 13.25 11.64 -22.94
CA LEU A 55 13.43 13.11 -22.84
C LEU A 55 12.33 13.80 -21.99
N GLY A 56 11.95 13.21 -20.85
CA GLY A 56 10.93 13.78 -19.95
C GLY A 56 9.48 13.53 -20.38
N THR A 57 9.22 12.49 -21.18
CA THR A 57 7.86 12.12 -21.54
C THR A 57 7.16 11.46 -20.34
N SER A 58 6.01 11.99 -19.94
CA SER A 58 5.24 11.50 -18.80
C SER A 58 4.34 10.32 -19.21
N ILE A 59 4.57 9.17 -18.57
CA ILE A 59 3.73 7.97 -18.63
C ILE A 59 2.93 7.92 -17.33
N ASN A 60 1.61 7.92 -17.44
CA ASN A 60 0.73 7.81 -16.28
C ASN A 60 0.20 6.38 -16.17
N VAL A 61 0.44 5.75 -15.01
CA VAL A 61 -0.06 4.40 -14.70
C VAL A 61 -1.09 4.52 -13.60
N LYS A 62 -2.27 3.92 -13.79
CA LYS A 62 -3.36 3.89 -12.82
C LYS A 62 -3.80 2.46 -12.54
N ILE A 63 -4.00 2.16 -11.26
CA ILE A 63 -4.51 0.89 -10.78
C ILE A 63 -5.59 1.18 -9.74
N ALA A 64 -6.77 0.60 -9.91
CA ALA A 64 -7.81 0.61 -8.88
C ALA A 64 -7.78 -0.70 -8.12
N LEU A 65 -7.79 -0.63 -6.79
CA LEU A 65 -7.76 -1.78 -5.90
C LEU A 65 -8.98 -1.77 -5.00
N SER A 66 -9.60 -2.93 -4.77
CA SER A 66 -10.59 -3.12 -3.72
C SER A 66 -9.99 -3.96 -2.61
N ILE A 67 -10.47 -3.78 -1.37
CA ILE A 67 -10.08 -4.64 -0.26
C ILE A 67 -11.05 -5.82 -0.26
N ASN A 68 -10.56 -7.04 -0.47
CA ASN A 68 -11.39 -8.19 -0.21
C ASN A 68 -11.48 -8.44 1.29
N SER A 69 -12.57 -9.07 1.73
CA SER A 69 -12.87 -9.35 3.15
C SER A 69 -11.61 -9.66 3.97
N LEU A 70 -11.23 -8.71 4.82
CA LEU A 70 -10.13 -8.92 5.74
C LEU A 70 -10.64 -9.66 6.98
N THR A 71 -10.19 -10.91 7.14
CA THR A 71 -10.22 -11.57 8.45
C THR A 71 -8.77 -11.68 8.90
N PHE A 72 -8.31 -10.76 9.75
CA PHE A 72 -6.98 -10.91 10.33
C PHE A 72 -6.98 -12.15 11.20
N ASN A 73 -6.33 -13.20 10.71
CA ASN A 73 -6.00 -14.34 11.52
C ASN A 73 -4.59 -14.09 12.06
N ARG A 74 -4.38 -14.21 13.37
CA ARG A 74 -3.04 -14.16 13.99
C ARG A 74 -2.02 -15.10 13.33
N HIS A 75 -2.50 -16.15 12.66
CA HIS A 75 -1.74 -17.10 11.85
C HIS A 75 -1.59 -16.65 10.38
N ASN A 76 -2.60 -15.98 9.80
CA ASN A 76 -2.56 -15.45 8.43
C ASN A 76 -2.60 -13.91 8.45
N ARG A 77 -1.42 -13.30 8.64
CA ARG A 77 -1.23 -11.84 8.70
C ARG A 77 -1.06 -11.25 7.30
N LEU A 78 -2.09 -11.43 6.48
CA LEU A 78 -2.12 -11.02 5.09
C LEU A 78 -3.27 -10.04 4.88
N VAL A 79 -3.05 -9.00 4.08
CA VAL A 79 -4.12 -8.17 3.51
C VAL A 79 -4.10 -8.36 2.02
N GLU A 80 -5.24 -8.76 1.45
CA GLU A 80 -5.37 -8.92 0.00
C GLU A 80 -6.18 -7.78 -0.59
N PHE A 81 -5.58 -7.10 -1.57
CA PHE A 81 -6.20 -6.11 -2.41
C PHE A 81 -6.45 -6.73 -3.77
N GLN A 82 -7.70 -6.74 -4.22
CA GLN A 82 -8.08 -7.24 -5.55
C GLN A 82 -7.94 -6.10 -6.55
N VAL A 83 -7.38 -6.41 -7.72
CA VAL A 83 -7.30 -5.46 -8.81
C VAL A 83 -8.69 -5.28 -9.42
N ASN A 84 -9.22 -4.06 -9.36
CA ASN A 84 -10.52 -3.72 -9.91
C ASN A 84 -10.37 -3.15 -11.32
N GLY A 85 -10.54 -4.02 -12.32
CA GLY A 85 -10.39 -3.65 -13.73
C GLY A 85 -8.95 -3.69 -14.25
N PRO A 86 -8.71 -3.22 -15.49
CA PRO A 86 -7.36 -3.24 -16.07
C PRO A 86 -6.45 -2.18 -15.45
N VAL A 87 -5.15 -2.43 -15.48
CA VAL A 87 -4.14 -1.39 -15.30
C VAL A 87 -4.22 -0.45 -16.51
N LEU A 88 -4.43 0.83 -16.25
CA LEU A 88 -4.51 1.85 -17.30
C LEU A 88 -3.14 2.54 -17.43
N ILE A 89 -2.58 2.51 -18.63
CA ILE A 89 -1.33 3.20 -18.96
C ILE A 89 -1.65 4.26 -20.00
N SER A 90 -1.38 5.53 -19.70
CA SER A 90 -1.64 6.66 -20.57
C SER A 90 -0.33 7.34 -20.96
N LEU A 91 -0.11 7.47 -22.27
CA LEU A 91 1.07 8.12 -22.85
C LEU A 91 0.66 8.89 -24.11
N GLN A 92 0.91 10.21 -24.15
CA GLN A 92 0.67 11.06 -25.32
C GLN A 92 -0.76 10.93 -25.93
N GLY A 93 -1.77 10.76 -25.07
CA GLY A 93 -3.17 10.59 -25.49
C GLY A 93 -3.56 9.16 -25.89
N ILE A 94 -2.63 8.20 -25.88
CA ILE A 94 -2.90 6.78 -26.07
C ILE A 94 -3.21 6.15 -24.70
N GLU A 95 -4.37 5.50 -24.59
CA GLU A 95 -4.75 4.69 -23.43
C GLU A 95 -4.54 3.20 -23.72
N ILE A 96 -3.74 2.53 -22.90
CA ILE A 96 -3.47 1.10 -22.95
C ILE A 96 -4.12 0.43 -21.74
N ARG A 97 -4.82 -0.67 -21.98
CA ARG A 97 -5.42 -1.52 -20.93
C ARG A 97 -4.61 -2.79 -20.79
N ALA A 98 -3.99 -2.97 -19.64
CA ALA A 98 -3.09 -4.09 -19.37
C ALA A 98 -3.55 -4.88 -18.14
N ARG A 99 -3.05 -6.12 -18.02
CA ARG A 99 -3.12 -6.87 -16.77
C ARG A 99 -1.88 -6.59 -15.95
N LEU A 100 -2.04 -6.58 -14.62
CA LEU A 100 -0.90 -6.48 -13.72
C LEU A 100 -0.05 -7.74 -13.85
N GLY A 101 1.25 -7.61 -13.70
CA GLY A 101 2.17 -8.73 -13.61
C GLY A 101 3.47 -8.20 -13.02
N ILE A 102 4.12 -8.98 -12.17
CA ILE A 102 5.43 -8.62 -11.62
C ILE A 102 6.42 -9.74 -11.87
N ASN A 103 7.60 -9.38 -12.35
CA ASN A 103 8.80 -10.20 -12.29
C ASN A 103 9.84 -9.37 -11.55
N LEU A 104 10.24 -9.83 -10.36
CA LEU A 104 11.29 -9.19 -9.60
C LEU A 104 12.64 -9.74 -10.08
N ASP A 105 13.50 -8.85 -10.57
CA ASP A 105 14.89 -9.21 -10.84
C ASP A 105 15.60 -9.60 -9.54
N PRO A 106 16.60 -10.50 -9.59
CA PRO A 106 17.31 -10.98 -8.40
C PRO A 106 18.10 -9.90 -7.65
N ASP A 107 18.37 -8.75 -8.28
CA ASP A 107 18.91 -7.55 -7.63
C ASP A 107 18.27 -6.26 -8.18
N PRO A 108 17.11 -5.83 -7.64
CA PRO A 108 16.41 -4.64 -8.09
C PRO A 108 17.09 -3.33 -7.64
N ALA A 109 18.03 -3.40 -6.68
CA ALA A 109 18.76 -2.24 -6.16
C ALA A 109 20.00 -1.90 -7.00
N GLY A 110 20.50 -2.87 -7.79
CA GLY A 110 21.58 -2.67 -8.75
C GLY A 110 21.19 -1.88 -10.02
N GLN A 111 19.89 -1.62 -10.24
CA GLN A 111 19.42 -0.81 -11.36
C GLN A 111 19.50 0.69 -11.02
N THR A 112 20.27 1.43 -11.83
CA THR A 112 20.47 2.87 -11.69
C THR A 112 19.13 3.62 -11.69
N GLY A 113 18.85 4.35 -10.61
CA GLY A 113 17.67 5.23 -10.49
C GLY A 113 16.44 4.62 -9.80
N ALA A 114 16.50 3.37 -9.33
CA ALA A 114 15.44 2.76 -8.54
C ALA A 114 15.39 3.37 -7.13
N PRO A 115 14.24 3.94 -6.68
CA PRO A 115 14.14 4.52 -5.34
C PRO A 115 14.24 3.43 -4.27
N SER A 116 15.36 3.41 -3.55
CA SER A 116 15.70 2.38 -2.56
C SER A 116 14.58 2.15 -1.53
N GLY A 117 13.96 3.23 -1.06
CA GLY A 117 12.81 3.19 -0.15
C GLY A 117 11.60 2.46 -0.73
N LEU A 118 11.28 2.69 -2.00
CA LEU A 118 10.19 2.00 -2.69
C LEU A 118 10.53 0.53 -2.94
N VAL A 119 11.76 0.23 -3.39
CA VAL A 119 12.21 -1.15 -3.61
C VAL A 119 12.07 -1.96 -2.32
N ASN A 120 12.54 -1.41 -1.20
CA ASN A 120 12.40 -2.05 0.11
C ASN A 120 10.94 -2.25 0.51
N ALA A 121 10.05 -1.30 0.21
CA ALA A 121 8.62 -1.44 0.50
C ALA A 121 7.95 -2.55 -0.34
N LEU A 122 8.31 -2.68 -1.62
CA LEU A 122 7.76 -3.67 -2.53
C LEU A 122 8.19 -5.11 -2.19
N GLN A 123 9.33 -5.32 -1.53
CA GLN A 123 9.78 -6.65 -1.09
C GLN A 123 8.80 -7.35 -0.14
N TYR A 124 7.95 -6.58 0.55
CA TYR A 124 6.93 -7.10 1.47
C TYR A 124 5.60 -7.44 0.78
N LEU A 125 5.48 -7.14 -0.52
CA LEU A 125 4.30 -7.40 -1.31
C LEU A 125 4.46 -8.70 -2.09
N GLU A 126 3.37 -9.44 -2.22
CA GLU A 126 3.21 -10.51 -3.21
C GLU A 126 2.18 -10.02 -4.23
N ILE A 127 2.62 -9.80 -5.47
CA ILE A 127 1.78 -9.25 -6.53
C ILE A 127 1.51 -10.36 -7.55
N LYS A 128 0.23 -10.58 -7.84
CA LYS A 128 -0.31 -11.48 -8.88
C LYS A 128 -1.13 -10.64 -9.86
N GLU A 129 -1.58 -11.26 -10.96
CA GLU A 129 -2.30 -10.52 -12.00
C GLU A 129 -3.58 -9.83 -11.50
N ASP A 130 -4.26 -10.48 -10.58
CA ASP A 130 -5.58 -10.10 -10.06
C ASP A 130 -5.54 -9.59 -8.63
N LYS A 131 -4.40 -9.69 -7.93
CA LYS A 131 -4.30 -9.26 -6.53
C LYS A 131 -2.92 -8.83 -6.07
N ILE A 132 -2.91 -7.93 -5.10
CA ILE A 132 -1.73 -7.50 -4.35
C ILE A 132 -1.92 -7.91 -2.89
N THR A 133 -0.97 -8.66 -2.35
CA THR A 133 -1.00 -9.16 -0.98
C THR A 133 0.09 -8.48 -0.16
N VAL A 134 -0.29 -7.80 0.92
CA VAL A 134 0.66 -7.31 1.93
C VAL A 134 0.89 -8.43 2.93
N ASN A 135 2.11 -8.97 2.98
CA ASN A 135 2.46 -10.01 3.93
C ASN A 135 3.25 -9.44 5.10
N PHE A 136 2.56 -9.18 6.21
CA PHE A 136 3.17 -8.60 7.40
C PHE A 136 4.23 -9.51 8.05
N ASN A 137 4.21 -10.82 7.78
CA ASN A 137 5.25 -11.73 8.27
C ASN A 137 6.60 -11.48 7.59
N LYS A 138 6.62 -10.87 6.41
CA LYS A 138 7.86 -10.50 5.70
C LYS A 138 8.50 -9.22 6.24
N ILE A 139 7.79 -8.41 7.04
CA ILE A 139 8.29 -7.11 7.53
C ILE A 139 9.16 -7.31 8.78
N PRO A 140 10.48 -7.05 8.73
CA PRO A 140 11.39 -7.23 9.87
C PRO A 140 10.99 -6.35 11.05
N GLY A 141 11.01 -6.90 12.26
CA GLY A 141 10.71 -6.14 13.48
C GLY A 141 9.25 -5.73 13.65
N PHE A 142 8.35 -6.01 12.70
CA PHE A 142 6.92 -5.68 12.81
C PHE A 142 6.30 -6.29 14.07
N ASN A 143 6.64 -7.55 14.38
CA ASN A 143 6.22 -8.22 15.61
C ASN A 143 6.70 -7.52 16.87
N GLN A 144 7.97 -7.09 16.90
CA GLN A 144 8.55 -6.41 18.06
C GLN A 144 7.99 -5.00 18.21
N LEU A 145 7.70 -4.29 17.11
CA LEU A 145 7.07 -2.97 17.12
C LEU A 145 5.63 -3.02 17.62
N LEU A 146 4.85 -4.00 17.14
CA LEU A 146 3.52 -4.30 17.64
C LEU A 146 3.58 -4.59 19.15
N GLN A 147 4.44 -5.52 19.57
CA GLN A 147 4.62 -5.88 20.97
C GLN A 147 5.15 -4.71 21.84
N LYS A 148 5.99 -3.82 21.34
CA LYS A 148 6.49 -2.68 22.12
C LYS A 148 5.47 -1.55 22.26
N LYS A 149 4.76 -1.21 21.18
CA LYS A 149 3.80 -0.09 21.18
C LYS A 149 2.46 -0.44 21.80
N LEU A 150 2.09 -1.73 21.76
CA LEU A 150 0.76 -2.19 22.14
C LEU A 150 0.81 -3.46 23.01
N GLY A 151 1.97 -3.78 23.61
CA GLY A 151 2.30 -5.08 24.23
C GLY A 151 1.38 -5.66 25.29
N PHE A 152 0.52 -4.84 25.89
CA PHE A 152 -0.53 -5.34 26.78
C PHE A 152 -1.86 -5.53 26.06
N LEU A 153 -2.17 -4.69 25.06
CA LEU A 153 -3.43 -4.69 24.33
C LEU A 153 -3.43 -5.69 23.16
N LEU A 154 -2.34 -5.84 22.40
CA LEU A 154 -2.27 -6.73 21.22
C LEU A 154 -2.19 -8.22 21.53
N ASN A 155 -1.81 -8.63 22.75
CA ASN A 155 -1.94 -10.04 23.11
C ASN A 155 -3.41 -10.48 23.06
N TYR A 156 -4.33 -9.52 23.22
CA TYR A 156 -5.76 -9.69 23.23
C TYR A 156 -6.47 -8.96 22.09
N LEU A 157 -5.79 -8.26 21.17
CA LEU A 157 -6.44 -7.55 20.06
C LEU A 157 -6.05 -8.16 18.71
N GLU A 158 -7.03 -8.41 17.87
CA GLU A 158 -6.89 -8.84 16.47
C GLU A 158 -7.53 -7.80 15.54
N ILE A 159 -7.03 -7.61 14.32
CA ILE A 159 -7.64 -6.67 13.36
C ILE A 159 -8.90 -7.31 12.78
N ASN A 160 -10.07 -7.02 13.34
CA ASN A 160 -11.33 -7.59 12.87
C ASN A 160 -11.67 -7.22 11.42
N LYS A 161 -11.47 -5.95 11.05
CA LYS A 161 -11.88 -5.41 9.75
C LYS A 161 -10.94 -4.30 9.32
N ILE A 162 -10.68 -4.20 8.02
CA ILE A 162 -10.17 -2.98 7.39
C ILE A 162 -11.27 -2.46 6.46
N GLU A 163 -11.52 -1.17 6.51
CA GLU A 163 -12.52 -0.49 5.70
C GLU A 163 -11.90 0.70 4.96
N LEU A 164 -12.34 0.92 3.73
CA LEU A 164 -12.06 2.12 2.97
C LEU A 164 -13.30 3.02 3.05
N ILE A 165 -13.13 4.18 3.66
CA ILE A 165 -14.08 5.29 3.65
C ILE A 165 -13.45 6.41 2.84
N GLU A 166 -14.24 7.33 2.31
CA GLU A 166 -13.74 8.49 1.56
C GLU A 166 -12.54 9.13 2.28
N GLU A 167 -11.40 9.21 1.57
CA GLU A 167 -10.11 9.71 2.03
C GLU A 167 -9.48 9.00 3.26
N MET A 168 -10.02 7.87 3.71
CA MET A 168 -9.61 7.19 4.95
C MET A 168 -9.54 5.67 4.84
N LEU A 169 -8.47 5.11 5.42
CA LEU A 169 -8.39 3.68 5.73
C LEU A 169 -8.62 3.49 7.22
N ILE A 170 -9.65 2.72 7.58
CA ILE A 170 -10.01 2.44 8.97
C ILE A 170 -9.64 1.01 9.32
N VAL A 171 -8.85 0.84 10.37
CA VAL A 171 -8.51 -0.45 10.96
C VAL A 171 -9.36 -0.63 12.21
N HIS A 172 -10.18 -1.67 12.24
CA HIS A 172 -11.03 -2.03 13.36
C HIS A 172 -10.39 -3.17 14.16
N PRO A 173 -9.82 -2.91 15.34
CA PRO A 173 -9.38 -3.98 16.22
C PRO A 173 -10.56 -4.57 17.01
N SER A 174 -10.50 -5.85 17.36
CA SER A 174 -11.41 -6.52 18.28
C SER A 174 -10.64 -7.31 19.32
N MET A 175 -11.27 -7.54 20.49
CA MET A 175 -10.72 -8.47 21.46
C MET A 175 -10.73 -9.90 20.89
N LYS A 176 -9.66 -10.62 21.14
CA LYS A 176 -9.47 -12.03 20.84
C LYS A 176 -10.33 -12.82 21.84
N LEU A 177 -11.35 -13.50 21.33
CA LEU A 177 -12.18 -14.43 22.11
C LEU A 177 -11.38 -15.70 22.43
#